data_AF-A0A345FA23-F1
#
_entry.id   AF-A0A345FA23-F1
#
_cell.length_a   1.000
_cell.length_b   1.000
_cell.length_c   1.000
_cell.angle_alpha   90.00
_cell.angle_beta   90.00
_cell.angle_gamma   90.00
#
_symmetry.space_group_name_H-M   'P 1'
#
loop_
_entity.id
_entity.type
_entity.pdbx_description
1 polymer ?
#
loop_
_entity_poly.entity_id
_entity_poly.type
_entity_poly.pdbx_seq_one_letter_code
_entity_poly.pdbx_strand_id
1 'polypeptide(L)'
;IPASTFKIANALIGLENHKATSTEIFKWDGKPRFFKAWDKDFTLGEAMQASTVPVYQELARRIGPSLMQSELQRIGYGNMQIGTEVDQFWLKGLLTI
;
A
#
# COMPACT_ATOMS: atom_id res chain seq x y z
N ILE A 1 3.67 -12.70 8.19
CA ILE A 1 3.40 -11.62 7.21
C ILE A 1 2.90 -10.38 7.96
N PRO A 2 3.21 -9.15 7.54
CA PRO A 2 2.77 -7.94 8.24
C PRO A 2 1.27 -7.63 8.04
N ALA A 3 0.63 -8.12 6.98
CA ALA A 3 -0.75 -7.77 6.65
C ALA A 3 -0.93 -6.24 6.60
N SER A 4 -2.05 -5.71 7.10
CA SER A 4 -2.37 -4.28 6.98
C SER A 4 -1.50 -3.35 7.81
N THR A 5 -0.65 -3.85 8.72
CA THR A 5 0.35 -2.98 9.40
C THR A 5 1.37 -2.43 8.40
N PHE A 6 1.59 -3.11 7.27
CA PHE A 6 2.43 -2.66 6.17
C PHE A 6 2.00 -1.32 5.55
N LYS A 7 0.73 -0.93 5.71
CA LYS A 7 0.21 0.35 5.21
C LYS A 7 1.04 1.54 5.71
N ILE A 8 1.61 1.45 6.93
CA ILE A 8 2.51 2.48 7.48
C ILE A 8 3.74 2.67 6.58
N ALA A 9 4.46 1.59 6.28
CA ALA A 9 5.64 1.64 5.42
C ALA A 9 5.27 2.05 3.99
N ASN A 10 4.17 1.52 3.46
CA ASN A 10 3.69 1.85 2.11
C ASN A 10 3.36 3.35 1.97
N ALA A 11 2.70 3.96 2.96
CA ALA A 11 2.44 5.41 2.98
C ALA A 11 3.73 6.22 3.02
N LEU A 12 4.68 5.87 3.91
CA LEU A 12 5.97 6.57 4.02
C LEU A 12 6.73 6.54 2.69
N ILE A 13 6.86 5.36 2.08
CA ILE A 13 7.54 5.19 0.79
C ILE A 13 6.83 5.99 -0.31
N GLY A 14 5.50 5.92 -0.36
CA GLY A 14 4.72 6.63 -1.37
C GLY A 14 4.84 8.15 -1.27
N LEU A 15 4.83 8.69 -0.05
CA LEU A 15 4.96 10.13 0.20
C LEU A 15 6.38 10.63 -0.08
N GLU A 16 7.41 9.93 0.43
CA GLU A 16 8.83 10.28 0.24
C GLU A 16 9.21 10.32 -1.25
N ASN A 17 8.65 9.40 -2.04
CA ASN A 17 8.97 9.27 -3.46
C ASN A 17 7.92 9.94 -4.38
N HIS A 18 7.12 10.86 -3.84
CA HIS A 18 6.15 11.68 -4.59
C HIS A 18 5.16 10.86 -5.45
N LYS A 19 4.76 9.68 -4.97
CA LYS A 19 3.77 8.81 -5.64
C LYS A 19 2.32 9.11 -5.23
N ALA A 20 2.17 9.85 -4.14
CA ALA A 20 0.92 10.43 -3.68
C ALA A 20 1.21 11.63 -2.77
N THR A 21 0.18 12.42 -2.46
CA THR A 21 0.22 13.40 -1.37
C THR A 21 -0.75 13.01 -0.27
N SER A 22 -0.63 13.63 0.92
CA SER A 22 -1.56 13.38 2.03
C SER A 22 -2.99 13.86 1.75
N THR A 23 -3.15 14.82 0.83
CA THR A 23 -4.43 15.43 0.45
C THR A 23 -5.00 14.87 -0.85
N GLU A 24 -4.27 14.01 -1.56
CA GLU A 24 -4.75 13.37 -2.78
C GLU A 24 -5.97 12.48 -2.48
N ILE A 25 -6.97 12.56 -3.35
CA ILE A 25 -8.16 11.70 -3.32
C ILE A 25 -7.96 10.52 -4.28
N PHE A 26 -7.91 9.31 -3.72
CA PHE A 26 -7.99 8.05 -4.45
C PHE A 26 -9.46 7.76 -4.75
N LYS A 27 -9.84 7.99 -6.01
CA LYS A 27 -11.23 7.83 -6.45
C LYS A 27 -11.64 6.37 -6.49
N TRP A 28 -12.88 6.11 -6.09
CA TRP A 28 -13.51 4.82 -6.30
C TRP A 28 -13.88 4.63 -7.77
N ASP A 29 -13.65 3.43 -8.30
CA ASP A 29 -13.91 3.05 -9.69
C ASP A 29 -15.37 2.63 -9.95
N GLY A 30 -16.25 2.75 -8.95
CA GLY A 30 -17.65 2.37 -9.03
C GLY A 30 -17.91 0.87 -8.91
N LYS A 31 -16.87 0.04 -8.76
CA LYS A 31 -17.02 -1.42 -8.63
C LYS A 31 -17.17 -1.81 -7.15
N PRO A 32 -18.15 -2.64 -6.78
CA PRO A 32 -18.29 -3.11 -5.40
C PRO A 32 -17.00 -3.75 -4.89
N ARG A 33 -16.53 -3.30 -3.73
CA ARG A 33 -15.37 -3.87 -3.04
C ARG A 33 -15.81 -4.87 -1.99
N PHE A 34 -14.83 -5.52 -1.35
CA PHE A 34 -15.08 -6.54 -0.33
C PHE A 34 -15.93 -6.04 0.85
N PHE A 35 -15.79 -4.76 1.21
CA PHE A 35 -16.67 -4.09 2.18
C PHE A 35 -17.36 -2.91 1.53
N LYS A 36 -18.67 -2.76 1.76
CA LYS A 36 -19.44 -1.61 1.29
C LYS A 36 -18.87 -0.27 1.79
N ALA A 37 -18.27 -0.26 2.98
CA ALA A 37 -17.61 0.91 3.54
C ALA A 37 -16.41 1.41 2.68
N TRP A 38 -15.86 0.57 1.80
CA TRP A 38 -14.79 0.92 0.87
C TRP A 38 -15.28 1.45 -0.49
N ASP A 39 -16.60 1.47 -0.74
CA ASP A 39 -17.22 1.96 -1.98
C ASP A 39 -17.37 3.49 -1.96
N LYS A 40 -16.26 4.18 -1.74
CA LYS A 40 -16.15 5.64 -1.73
C LYS A 40 -14.72 6.07 -1.98
N ASP A 41 -14.56 7.36 -2.21
CA ASP A 41 -13.27 8.03 -2.34
C ASP A 41 -12.55 8.10 -0.98
N PHE A 42 -11.22 8.07 -1.00
CA PHE A 42 -10.40 8.15 0.20
C PHE A 42 -9.12 8.97 -0.02
N THR A 43 -8.72 9.72 0.98
CA THR A 43 -7.31 10.09 1.20
C THR A 43 -6.52 8.90 1.76
N LEU A 44 -5.18 8.96 1.73
CA LEU A 44 -4.34 7.94 2.39
C LEU A 44 -4.63 7.82 3.90
N GLY A 45 -4.95 8.94 4.56
CA GLY A 45 -5.28 8.98 5.98
C GLY A 45 -6.60 8.27 6.29
N GLU A 46 -7.65 8.55 5.54
CA GLU A 46 -8.94 7.86 5.71
C GLU A 46 -8.82 6.37 5.34
N ALA A 47 -8.08 6.05 4.27
CA ALA A 47 -7.81 4.67 3.87
C ALA A 47 -6.98 3.91 4.91
N MET A 48 -6.11 4.59 5.67
CA MET A 48 -5.38 3.98 6.79
C MET A 48 -6.36 3.54 7.88
N GLN A 49 -7.23 4.45 8.32
CA GLN A 49 -8.20 4.20 9.40
C GLN A 49 -9.21 3.12 9.03
N ALA A 50 -9.73 3.15 7.79
CA ALA A 50 -10.67 2.14 7.29
C ALA A 50 -9.98 0.85 6.78
N SER A 51 -8.64 0.80 6.87
CA SER A 51 -7.80 -0.29 6.35
C SER A 51 -8.11 -0.65 4.89
N THR A 52 -8.41 0.34 4.06
CA THR A 52 -8.85 0.18 2.66
C THR A 52 -7.73 -0.40 1.79
N VAL A 53 -7.70 -1.73 1.64
CA VAL A 53 -6.64 -2.44 0.89
C VAL A 53 -6.50 -1.97 -0.55
N PRO A 54 -7.58 -1.75 -1.33
CA PRO A 54 -7.45 -1.32 -2.74
C PRO A 54 -6.70 -0.01 -2.94
N VAL A 55 -6.83 0.96 -2.02
CA VAL A 55 -6.10 2.24 -2.07
C VAL A 55 -4.60 2.02 -1.91
N TYR A 56 -4.21 1.19 -0.94
CA TYR A 56 -2.79 0.88 -0.70
C TYR A 56 -2.18 -0.06 -1.75
N GLN A 57 -3.00 -0.87 -2.41
CA GLN A 57 -2.59 -1.62 -3.60
C GLN A 57 -2.34 -0.68 -4.79
N GLU A 58 -3.18 0.33 -4.99
CA GLU A 58 -2.93 1.35 -6.00
C GLU A 58 -1.65 2.12 -5.72
N LEU A 59 -1.43 2.55 -4.48
CA LEU A 59 -0.19 3.21 -4.07
C LEU A 59 1.03 2.33 -4.34
N ALA A 60 0.97 1.04 -3.98
CA ALA A 60 2.07 0.10 -4.23
C ALA A 60 2.36 -0.07 -5.73
N ARG A 61 1.33 -0.08 -6.59
CA ARG A 61 1.50 -0.10 -8.05
C ARG A 61 2.14 1.19 -8.59
N ARG A 62 1.78 2.36 -8.03
CA ARG A 62 2.41 3.64 -8.39
C ARG A 62 3.88 3.71 -7.98
N ILE A 63 4.22 3.13 -6.82
CA ILE A 63 5.61 2.97 -6.35
C ILE A 63 6.36 2.04 -7.31
N GLY A 64 5.76 0.90 -7.64
CA GLY A 64 6.33 -0.11 -8.52
C GLY A 64 7.31 -1.05 -7.82
N PRO A 65 7.55 -2.25 -8.36
CA PRO A 65 8.28 -3.32 -7.68
C PRO A 65 9.74 -2.96 -7.40
N SER A 66 10.43 -2.33 -8.35
CA SER A 66 11.85 -1.98 -8.19
C SER A 66 12.07 -0.98 -7.05
N LEU A 67 11.29 0.10 -7.00
CA LEU A 67 11.40 1.12 -5.96
C LEU A 67 10.93 0.59 -4.60
N MET A 68 9.86 -0.20 -4.57
CA MET A 68 9.39 -0.82 -3.33
C MET A 68 10.47 -1.73 -2.74
N GLN A 69 11.09 -2.57 -3.57
CA GLN A 69 12.15 -3.48 -3.13
C GLN A 69 13.37 -2.72 -2.60
N SER A 70 13.82 -1.67 -3.30
CA SER A 70 14.96 -0.86 -2.84
C SER A 70 14.66 -0.12 -1.53
N GLU A 71 13.44 0.39 -1.39
CA GLU A 71 13.04 1.13 -0.19
C GLU A 71 12.92 0.21 1.03
N LEU A 72 12.34 -0.99 0.89
CA LEU A 72 12.27 -1.95 1.99
C LEU A 72 13.64 -2.43 2.44
N GLN A 73 14.59 -2.58 1.50
CA GLN A 73 16.00 -2.84 1.83
C GLN A 73 16.63 -1.65 2.56
N ARG A 74 16.41 -0.42 2.07
CA ARG A 74 16.95 0.80 2.65
C ARG A 74 16.51 0.99 4.10
N ILE A 75 15.24 0.71 4.41
CA ILE A 75 14.69 0.87 5.76
C ILE A 75 14.81 -0.39 6.63
N GLY A 76 15.31 -1.51 6.09
CA GLY A 76 15.49 -2.76 6.83
C GLY A 76 14.18 -3.38 7.34
N TYR A 77 13.08 -3.31 6.58
CA TYR A 77 11.77 -3.78 7.05
C TYR A 77 11.62 -5.31 6.92
N GLY A 78 11.59 -6.01 8.06
CA GLY A 78 11.38 -7.46 8.11
C GLY A 78 12.47 -8.24 7.37
N ASN A 79 12.07 -9.26 6.61
CA ASN A 79 12.97 -10.01 5.72
C ASN A 79 13.21 -9.33 4.35
N MET A 80 12.59 -8.16 4.11
CA MET A 80 12.81 -7.31 2.93
C MET A 80 12.48 -7.97 1.57
N GLN A 81 11.63 -9.00 1.53
CA GLN A 81 11.27 -9.68 0.28
C GLN A 81 9.86 -9.31 -0.20
N ILE A 82 9.72 -8.81 -1.44
CA ILE A 82 8.40 -8.57 -2.06
C ILE A 82 8.03 -9.56 -3.17
N GLY A 83 9.01 -10.27 -3.75
CA GLY A 83 8.79 -11.10 -4.93
C GLY A 83 8.40 -10.30 -6.17
N THR A 84 7.45 -10.83 -6.95
CA THR A 84 7.05 -10.26 -8.25
C THR A 84 5.74 -9.45 -8.20
N GLU A 85 4.86 -9.74 -7.23
CA GLU A 85 3.54 -9.11 -7.11
C GLU A 85 3.57 -7.94 -6.12
N VAL A 86 3.87 -6.73 -6.64
CA VAL A 86 4.01 -5.51 -5.83
C VAL A 86 2.75 -5.14 -5.02
N ASP A 87 1.58 -5.69 -5.31
CA ASP A 87 0.34 -5.37 -4.61
C ASP A 87 -0.23 -6.52 -3.74
N GLN A 88 0.53 -7.60 -3.57
CA GLN A 88 0.12 -8.77 -2.78
C GLN A 88 1.10 -9.19 -1.68
N PHE A 89 2.37 -8.79 -1.74
CA PHE A 89 3.44 -9.35 -0.90
C PHE A 89 3.22 -9.24 0.62
N TRP A 90 2.52 -8.21 1.09
CA TRP A 90 2.16 -8.07 2.51
C TRP A 90 0.91 -8.88 2.91
N LEU A 91 0.11 -9.32 1.93
CA LEU A 91 -1.15 -10.06 2.12
C LEU A 91 -0.98 -11.58 1.98
N LYS A 92 -0.22 -12.02 0.98
CA LYS A 92 -0.08 -13.44 0.61
C LYS A 92 1.28 -14.04 0.96
N GLY A 93 2.21 -13.23 1.46
CA GLY A 93 3.53 -13.67 1.88
C GLY A 93 4.64 -13.37 0.90
N LEU A 94 5.83 -13.84 1.27
CA LEU A 94 7.18 -13.35 0.97
C LEU A 94 7.69 -12.32 1.98
N LEU A 95 6.92 -11.27 2.30
CA LEU A 95 7.33 -10.35 3.37
C LEU A 95 6.97 -10.90 4.76
N THR A 96 7.98 -11.07 5.62
CA THR A 96 7.83 -11.51 7.02
C THR A 96 8.47 -10.53 7.98
N ILE A 97 7.85 -10.35 9.16
CA ILE A 97 8.33 -9.52 10.28
C ILE A 97 8.39 -10.37 11.54
#